data_AF-A0A315XCL5-F1
#
_entry.id   AF-A0A315XCL5-F1
#
_cell.length_a   1.000
_cell.length_b   1.000
_cell.length_c   1.000
_cell.angle_alpha   90.00
_cell.angle_beta   90.00
_cell.angle_gamma   90.00
#
_symmetry.space_group_name_H-M   'P 1'
#
loop_
_entity.id
_entity.type
_entity.pdbx_description
1 polymer ?
#
loop_
_entity_poly.entity_id
_entity_poly.type
_entity_poly.pdbx_seq_one_letter_code
_entity_poly.pdbx_strand_id
1 'polypeptide(L)'
;MAESNEFEKYCIQTLEIHFGQLAGGIVNKIKIKKSLNEKSNISDLKEFIDLIEINISILAGKNKANEIGNTLRSKALDYDGKQKKSGSVLTSDMEKEIDTFLVKNSLPTEKDVAEYTKYLTLKYGGIAKNVEKEIIEKIKIHIKKTISHKRVKEEINDLLIRFHEPTKNDIDDFINYIRLSKLDFQEDELRDEIEKERLYRKFHGPQDTAMPSEINELVNLIKNTNNNDALSKKLRKQELSYLIKDESGISDKSVSEFVNLMTPSEEDTKDTLEGLGLKHLIHEK
;
A
#
# COMPACT_ATOMS: atom_id res chain seq x y z
N MET A 1 -2.02 13.01 25.86
CA MET A 1 -3.39 13.37 26.27
C MET A 1 -4.22 14.03 25.15
N ALA A 2 -3.82 13.96 23.87
CA ALA A 2 -4.31 14.90 22.84
C ALA A 2 -5.18 14.28 21.73
N GLU A 3 -5.12 12.96 21.48
CA GLU A 3 -5.61 12.40 20.20
C GLU A 3 -7.02 11.79 20.26
N SER A 4 -7.42 11.12 21.35
CA SER A 4 -8.80 10.62 21.48
C SER A 4 -9.85 11.75 21.54
N ASN A 5 -9.42 12.93 21.98
CA ASN A 5 -10.21 14.15 22.01
C ASN A 5 -10.44 14.74 20.60
N GLU A 6 -9.59 14.40 19.63
CA GLU A 6 -9.68 14.92 18.26
C GLU A 6 -10.76 14.20 17.45
N PHE A 7 -10.86 12.86 17.58
CA PHE A 7 -11.94 12.09 16.95
C PHE A 7 -13.31 12.44 17.56
N GLU A 8 -13.40 12.59 18.88
CA GLU A 8 -14.63 13.05 19.53
C GLU A 8 -15.04 14.45 19.03
N LYS A 9 -14.08 15.36 18.87
CA LYS A 9 -14.34 16.70 18.31
C LYS A 9 -14.83 16.63 16.86
N TYR A 10 -14.28 15.73 16.05
CA TYR A 10 -14.76 15.49 14.69
C TYR A 10 -16.20 14.95 14.67
N CYS A 11 -16.53 14.01 15.56
CA CYS A 11 -17.90 13.53 15.73
C CYS A 11 -18.87 14.67 16.06
N ILE A 12 -18.49 15.58 16.98
CA ILE A 12 -19.28 16.76 17.32
C ILE A 12 -19.46 17.65 16.08
N GLN A 13 -18.39 18.01 15.38
CA GLN A 13 -18.45 18.87 14.19
C GLN A 13 -19.34 18.28 13.09
N THR A 14 -19.22 16.97 12.84
CA THR A 14 -20.04 16.27 11.84
C THR A 14 -21.51 16.30 12.23
N LEU A 15 -21.81 16.09 13.51
CA LEU A 15 -23.17 16.14 14.02
C LEU A 15 -23.72 17.57 14.09
N GLU A 16 -22.89 18.59 14.31
CA GLU A 16 -23.31 20.01 14.34
C GLU A 16 -23.90 20.45 13.01
N ILE A 17 -23.39 19.93 11.87
CA ILE A 17 -23.92 20.20 10.53
C ILE A 17 -25.40 19.76 10.42
N HIS A 18 -25.80 18.72 11.15
CA HIS A 18 -27.13 18.12 11.04
C HIS A 18 -28.07 18.42 12.21
N PHE A 19 -27.51 18.63 13.41
CA PHE A 19 -28.26 18.76 14.67
C PHE A 19 -27.93 20.04 15.43
N GLY A 20 -27.05 20.89 14.91
CA GLY A 20 -26.65 22.15 15.52
C GLY A 20 -26.17 21.96 16.96
N GLN A 21 -26.71 22.78 17.87
CA GLN A 21 -26.30 22.81 19.29
C GLN A 21 -26.56 21.49 20.04
N LEU A 22 -27.40 20.59 19.51
CA LEU A 22 -27.68 19.28 20.14
C LEU A 22 -26.53 18.29 19.98
N ALA A 23 -25.63 18.51 19.02
CA ALA A 23 -24.52 17.59 18.69
C ALA A 23 -23.63 17.28 19.90
N GLY A 24 -23.20 18.30 20.64
CA GLY A 24 -22.38 18.13 21.84
C GLY A 24 -23.08 17.31 22.93
N GLY A 25 -24.40 17.49 23.10
CA GLY A 25 -25.21 16.70 24.04
C GLY A 25 -25.30 15.22 23.65
N ILE A 26 -25.45 14.93 22.35
CA ILE A 26 -25.51 13.57 21.82
C ILE A 26 -24.18 12.84 22.07
N VAL A 27 -23.06 13.45 21.71
CA VAL A 27 -21.73 12.85 21.88
C VAL A 27 -21.39 12.66 23.35
N ASN A 28 -21.67 13.64 24.21
CA ASN A 28 -21.44 13.52 25.66
C ASN A 28 -22.24 12.39 26.30
N LYS A 29 -23.49 12.18 25.88
CA LYS A 29 -24.32 11.08 26.37
C LYS A 29 -23.74 9.71 26.01
N ILE A 30 -23.11 9.61 24.85
CA ILE A 30 -22.48 8.36 24.37
C ILE A 30 -21.14 8.15 25.06
N LYS A 31 -20.38 9.23 25.28
CA LYS A 31 -19.12 9.22 26.03
C LYS A 31 -19.26 8.66 27.44
N ILE A 32 -20.40 8.91 28.10
CA ILE A 32 -20.72 8.31 29.41
C ILE A 32 -20.84 6.78 29.31
N LYS A 33 -21.30 6.24 28.17
CA LYS A 33 -21.49 4.80 27.95
C LYS A 33 -20.22 4.12 27.44
N LYS A 34 -19.48 4.78 26.55
CA LYS A 34 -18.22 4.29 25.98
C LYS A 34 -17.29 5.49 25.83
N SER A 35 -16.28 5.58 26.70
CA SER A 35 -15.26 6.61 26.60
C SER A 35 -14.15 6.15 25.65
N LEU A 36 -13.76 7.02 24.72
CA LEU A 36 -12.57 6.80 23.90
C LEU A 36 -11.33 7.33 24.62
N ASN A 37 -10.26 6.56 24.60
CA ASN A 37 -8.97 6.94 25.18
C ASN A 37 -7.84 6.64 24.20
N GLU A 38 -6.61 6.96 24.58
CA GLU A 38 -5.43 6.79 23.71
C GLU A 38 -5.11 5.34 23.35
N LYS A 39 -5.70 4.37 24.06
CA LYS A 39 -5.57 2.93 23.77
C LYS A 39 -6.75 2.36 23.00
N SER A 40 -7.76 3.18 22.67
CA SER A 40 -8.93 2.74 21.91
C SER A 40 -8.50 2.32 20.50
N ASN A 41 -8.89 1.11 20.12
CA ASN A 41 -8.60 0.57 18.79
C ASN A 41 -9.76 0.86 17.81
N ILE A 42 -9.59 0.46 16.55
CA ILE A 42 -10.63 0.64 15.53
C ILE A 42 -11.98 -0.03 15.89
N SER A 43 -11.97 -1.11 16.68
CA SER A 43 -13.20 -1.74 17.17
C SER A 43 -13.93 -0.84 18.16
N ASP A 44 -13.20 -0.22 19.09
CA ASP A 44 -13.77 0.72 20.05
C ASP A 44 -14.37 1.95 19.36
N LEU A 45 -13.72 2.45 18.30
CA LEU A 45 -14.23 3.55 17.48
C LEU A 45 -15.52 3.15 16.77
N LYS A 46 -15.58 1.94 16.19
CA LYS A 46 -16.80 1.42 15.54
C LYS A 46 -17.97 1.32 16.51
N GLU A 47 -17.74 0.73 17.68
CA GLU A 47 -18.78 0.63 18.72
C GLU A 47 -19.29 2.01 19.16
N PHE A 48 -18.39 2.99 19.30
CA PHE A 48 -18.76 4.36 19.62
C PHE A 48 -19.63 5.00 18.53
N ILE A 49 -19.29 4.79 17.26
CA ILE A 49 -20.06 5.29 16.11
C ILE A 49 -21.42 4.60 16.03
N ASP A 50 -21.49 3.29 16.29
CA ASP A 50 -22.75 2.55 16.28
C ASP A 50 -23.72 3.10 17.34
N LEU A 51 -23.20 3.47 18.52
CA LEU A 51 -23.99 4.16 19.55
C LEU A 51 -24.45 5.56 19.10
N ILE A 52 -23.64 6.29 18.34
CA ILE A 52 -24.05 7.56 17.71
C ILE A 52 -25.20 7.30 16.75
N GLU A 53 -25.03 6.36 15.81
CA GLU A 53 -26.00 6.01 14.79
C GLU A 53 -27.35 5.64 15.41
N ILE A 54 -27.35 4.81 16.45
CA ILE A 54 -28.57 4.44 17.18
C ILE A 54 -29.26 5.68 17.76
N ASN A 55 -28.53 6.58 18.42
CA ASN A 55 -29.14 7.76 19.05
C ASN A 55 -29.69 8.74 18.02
N ILE A 56 -28.99 8.95 16.91
CA ILE A 56 -29.43 9.91 15.88
C ILE A 56 -30.49 9.31 14.94
N SER A 57 -30.60 7.98 14.85
CA SER A 57 -31.65 7.31 14.06
C SER A 57 -33.06 7.67 14.52
N ILE A 58 -33.21 7.95 15.82
CA ILE A 58 -34.47 8.39 16.43
C ILE A 58 -34.81 9.83 15.99
N LEU A 59 -33.77 10.66 15.73
CA LEU A 59 -33.94 12.09 15.43
C LEU A 59 -34.02 12.39 13.94
N ALA A 60 -33.19 11.76 13.12
CA ALA A 60 -33.05 12.03 11.68
C ALA A 60 -33.59 10.90 10.78
N GLY A 61 -34.04 9.79 11.36
CA GLY A 61 -34.44 8.60 10.64
C GLY A 61 -33.25 7.71 10.25
N LYS A 62 -33.53 6.42 10.02
CA LYS A 62 -32.52 5.37 9.81
C LYS A 62 -31.57 5.65 8.64
N ASN A 63 -32.09 6.14 7.51
CA ASN A 63 -31.26 6.36 6.32
C ASN A 63 -30.22 7.46 6.55
N LYS A 64 -30.63 8.58 7.15
CA LYS A 64 -29.73 9.71 7.42
C LYS A 64 -28.75 9.42 8.55
N ALA A 65 -29.17 8.65 9.55
CA ALA A 65 -28.28 8.15 10.60
C ALA A 65 -27.18 7.26 10.04
N ASN A 66 -27.51 6.36 9.10
CA ASN A 66 -26.54 5.48 8.46
C ASN A 66 -25.54 6.28 7.59
N GLU A 67 -26.00 7.28 6.85
CA GLU A 67 -25.12 8.17 6.07
C GLU A 67 -24.09 8.90 6.96
N ILE A 68 -24.55 9.45 8.08
CA ILE A 68 -23.68 10.10 9.08
C ILE A 68 -22.73 9.06 9.71
N GLY A 69 -23.25 7.89 10.08
CA GLY A 69 -22.46 6.78 10.63
C GLY A 69 -21.34 6.34 9.68
N ASN A 70 -21.63 6.20 8.39
CA ASN A 70 -20.63 5.84 7.39
C ASN A 70 -19.56 6.92 7.22
N THR A 71 -19.95 8.20 7.27
CA THR A 71 -19.00 9.32 7.25
C THR A 71 -18.04 9.25 8.44
N LEU A 72 -18.56 8.95 9.64
CA LEU A 72 -17.74 8.78 10.85
C LEU A 72 -16.86 7.53 10.77
N ARG A 73 -17.35 6.41 10.20
CA ARG A 73 -16.58 5.17 10.00
C ARG A 73 -15.42 5.37 9.04
N SER A 74 -15.63 6.06 7.91
CA SER A 74 -14.56 6.43 7.00
C SER A 74 -13.51 7.28 7.70
N LYS A 75 -13.93 8.24 8.54
CA LYS A 75 -12.98 9.02 9.33
C LYS A 75 -12.24 8.19 10.37
N ALA A 76 -12.89 7.23 11.01
CA ALA A 76 -12.24 6.33 11.98
C ALA A 76 -11.15 5.47 11.31
N LEU A 77 -11.36 5.07 10.06
CA LEU A 77 -10.32 4.39 9.27
C LEU A 77 -9.14 5.33 8.97
N ASP A 78 -9.37 6.61 8.67
CA ASP A 78 -8.30 7.59 8.55
C ASP A 78 -7.54 7.77 9.88
N TYR A 79 -8.24 7.72 11.02
CA TYR A 79 -7.63 7.80 12.35
C TYR A 79 -6.80 6.56 12.69
N ASP A 80 -7.24 5.34 12.36
CA ASP A 80 -6.42 4.13 12.50
C ASP A 80 -5.18 4.19 11.59
N GLY A 81 -5.35 4.70 10.37
CA GLY A 81 -4.25 4.96 9.43
C GLY A 81 -3.26 6.03 9.93
N LYS A 82 -3.75 7.06 10.64
CA LYS A 82 -2.92 8.11 11.26
C LYS A 82 -2.28 7.67 12.57
N GLN A 83 -2.92 6.86 13.41
CA GLN A 83 -2.28 6.27 14.59
C GLN A 83 -1.15 5.31 14.21
N LYS A 84 -1.30 4.57 13.10
CA LYS A 84 -0.18 3.82 12.50
C LYS A 84 0.96 4.71 12.01
N LYS A 85 0.69 5.98 11.69
CA LYS A 85 1.71 6.99 11.32
C LYS A 85 2.27 7.77 12.51
N SER A 86 1.50 8.01 13.58
CA SER A 86 1.98 8.69 14.81
C SER A 86 2.77 7.77 15.73
N GLY A 87 2.76 6.46 15.47
CA GLY A 87 3.73 5.50 16.01
C GLY A 87 5.10 5.47 15.31
N SER A 88 5.33 6.34 14.32
CA SER A 88 6.65 6.49 13.68
C SER A 88 7.65 7.05 14.68
N VAL A 89 8.59 6.21 15.12
CA VAL A 89 9.78 6.61 15.89
C VAL A 89 10.66 7.55 15.05
N LEU A 90 10.51 7.53 13.72
CA LEU A 90 11.23 8.41 12.82
C LEU A 90 10.69 9.85 12.85
N THR A 91 11.60 10.80 13.05
CA THR A 91 11.33 12.23 12.84
C THR A 91 11.22 12.52 11.34
N SER A 92 10.55 13.61 10.94
CA SER A 92 10.42 13.98 9.52
C SER A 92 11.77 14.14 8.80
N ASP A 93 12.82 14.50 9.54
CA ASP A 93 14.18 14.65 9.00
C ASP A 93 14.85 13.29 8.80
N MET A 94 14.63 12.33 9.71
CA MET A 94 15.05 10.94 9.48
C MET A 94 14.32 10.34 8.27
N GLU A 95 13.03 10.65 8.08
CA GLU A 95 12.27 10.14 6.93
C GLU A 95 12.84 10.60 5.59
N LYS A 96 13.13 11.89 5.44
CA LYS A 96 13.75 12.44 4.22
C LYS A 96 15.12 11.82 3.96
N GLU A 97 15.89 11.55 5.02
CA GLU A 97 17.19 10.93 4.88
C GLU A 97 17.06 9.47 4.43
N ILE A 98 16.07 8.73 4.94
CA ILE A 98 15.76 7.37 4.47
C ILE A 98 15.36 7.38 3.00
N ASP A 99 14.49 8.30 2.58
CA ASP A 99 14.09 8.42 1.17
C ASP A 99 15.32 8.70 0.28
N THR A 100 16.23 9.57 0.73
CA THR A 100 17.48 9.86 0.01
C THR A 100 18.39 8.63 -0.07
N PHE A 101 18.46 7.82 0.99
CA PHE A 101 19.21 6.57 1.01
C PHE A 101 18.63 5.53 0.03
N LEU A 102 17.31 5.41 -0.04
CA LEU A 102 16.61 4.49 -0.94
C LEU A 102 16.74 4.88 -2.42
N VAL A 103 16.83 6.17 -2.72
CA VAL A 103 17.12 6.65 -4.08
C VAL A 103 18.53 6.24 -4.54
N LYS A 104 19.49 6.19 -3.62
CA LYS A 104 20.89 5.83 -3.92
C LYS A 104 21.15 4.32 -3.89
N ASN A 105 20.43 3.59 -3.05
CA ASN A 105 20.60 2.15 -2.85
C ASN A 105 19.28 1.46 -3.14
N SER A 106 19.14 0.95 -4.36
CA SER A 106 17.88 0.36 -4.83
C SER A 106 17.54 -0.95 -4.10
N LEU A 107 18.57 -1.71 -3.70
CA LEU A 107 18.43 -2.96 -2.96
C LEU A 107 19.53 -3.08 -1.87
N PRO A 108 19.39 -2.38 -0.74
CA PRO A 108 20.41 -2.35 0.30
C PRO A 108 20.57 -3.72 0.99
N THR A 109 21.80 -4.12 1.29
CA THR A 109 22.09 -5.36 2.04
C THR A 109 21.79 -5.21 3.53
N GLU A 110 21.73 -6.32 4.28
CA GLU A 110 21.64 -6.29 5.76
C GLU A 110 22.75 -5.45 6.40
N LYS A 111 23.95 -5.47 5.81
CA LYS A 111 25.05 -4.63 6.27
C LYS A 111 24.76 -3.15 6.06
N ASP A 112 24.28 -2.76 4.87
CA ASP A 112 23.92 -1.38 4.58
C ASP A 112 22.82 -0.87 5.54
N VAL A 113 21.81 -1.70 5.78
CA VAL A 113 20.73 -1.39 6.74
C VAL A 113 21.29 -1.20 8.15
N ALA A 114 22.17 -2.08 8.61
CA ALA A 114 22.76 -2.00 9.94
C ALA A 114 23.66 -0.77 10.11
N GLU A 115 24.48 -0.44 9.10
CA GLU A 115 25.33 0.76 9.09
C GLU A 115 24.48 2.03 9.06
N TYR A 116 23.44 2.06 8.24
CA TYR A 116 22.56 3.22 8.12
C TYR A 116 21.70 3.43 9.37
N THR A 117 21.23 2.35 9.99
CA THR A 117 20.55 2.39 11.29
C THR A 117 21.43 3.02 12.36
N LYS A 118 22.71 2.61 12.44
CA LYS A 118 23.68 3.20 13.38
C LYS A 118 23.85 4.69 13.11
N TYR A 119 24.02 5.08 11.84
CA TYR A 119 24.12 6.48 11.44
C TYR A 119 22.91 7.31 11.91
N LEU A 120 21.68 6.85 11.60
CA LEU A 120 20.47 7.56 11.98
C LEU A 120 20.28 7.64 13.50
N THR A 121 20.57 6.55 14.21
CA THR A 121 20.50 6.50 15.68
C THR A 121 21.51 7.46 16.33
N LEU A 122 22.72 7.58 15.77
CA LEU A 122 23.75 8.52 16.26
C LEU A 122 23.39 9.97 15.96
N LYS A 123 22.88 10.26 14.76
CA LYS A 123 22.59 11.63 14.30
C LYS A 123 21.35 12.22 14.95
N TYR A 124 20.31 11.42 15.13
CA TYR A 124 18.98 11.90 15.52
C TYR A 124 18.46 11.27 16.83
N GLY A 125 19.22 10.35 17.44
CA GLY A 125 18.80 9.62 18.63
C GLY A 125 17.82 8.48 18.34
N GLY A 126 17.32 7.83 19.38
CA GLY A 126 16.34 6.74 19.29
C GLY A 126 16.88 5.37 19.71
N ILE A 127 15.97 4.39 19.76
CA ILE A 127 16.32 2.99 20.06
C ILE A 127 16.69 2.33 18.73
N ALA A 128 17.95 1.92 18.58
CA ALA A 128 18.48 1.34 17.33
C ALA A 128 17.57 0.25 16.74
N LYS A 129 17.05 -0.64 17.58
CA LYS A 129 16.15 -1.73 17.16
C LYS A 129 14.83 -1.23 16.55
N ASN A 130 14.27 -0.13 17.05
CA ASN A 130 13.03 0.45 16.52
C ASN A 130 13.31 1.16 15.19
N VAL A 131 14.40 1.93 15.14
CA VAL A 131 14.86 2.61 13.92
C VAL A 131 15.13 1.59 12.81
N GLU A 132 15.81 0.48 13.12
CA GLU A 132 16.06 -0.62 12.19
C GLU A 132 14.77 -1.22 11.65
N LYS A 133 13.80 -1.51 12.53
CA LYS A 133 12.50 -2.07 12.13
C LYS A 133 11.78 -1.14 11.15
N GLU A 134 11.75 0.16 11.41
CA GLU A 134 11.08 1.12 10.53
C GLU A 134 11.81 1.32 9.20
N ILE A 135 13.15 1.34 9.21
CA ILE A 135 13.96 1.38 7.99
C ILE A 135 13.67 0.14 7.13
N ILE A 136 13.66 -1.06 7.73
CA ILE A 136 13.36 -2.31 7.03
C ILE A 136 11.96 -2.27 6.39
N GLU A 137 10.94 -1.79 7.12
CA GLU A 137 9.59 -1.70 6.56
C GLU A 137 9.50 -0.67 5.42
N LYS A 138 10.18 0.49 5.52
CA LYS A 138 10.27 1.45 4.41
C LYS A 138 11.01 0.86 3.20
N ILE A 139 12.10 0.13 3.41
CA ILE A 139 12.82 -0.58 2.33
C ILE A 139 11.90 -1.59 1.64
N LYS A 140 11.18 -2.43 2.41
CA LYS A 140 10.23 -3.40 1.85
C LYS A 140 9.17 -2.73 0.99
N ILE A 141 8.56 -1.64 1.47
CA ILE A 141 7.55 -0.87 0.73
C ILE A 141 8.16 -0.32 -0.56
N HIS A 142 9.35 0.29 -0.49
CA HIS A 142 10.04 0.84 -1.64
C HIS A 142 10.33 -0.24 -2.70
N ILE A 143 10.89 -1.38 -2.31
CA ILE A 143 11.21 -2.47 -3.22
C ILE A 143 9.94 -3.04 -3.85
N LYS A 144 8.88 -3.27 -3.07
CA LYS A 144 7.58 -3.72 -3.60
C LYS A 144 7.05 -2.74 -4.65
N LYS A 145 7.05 -1.44 -4.35
CA LYS A 145 6.60 -0.40 -5.29
C LYS A 145 7.45 -0.39 -6.57
N THR A 146 8.77 -0.47 -6.44
CA THR A 146 9.70 -0.49 -7.59
C THR A 146 9.48 -1.73 -8.45
N ILE A 147 9.29 -2.89 -7.85
CA ILE A 147 8.96 -4.14 -8.55
C ILE A 147 7.60 -4.02 -9.27
N SER A 148 6.56 -3.55 -8.59
CA SER A 148 5.24 -3.36 -9.18
C SER A 148 5.26 -2.40 -10.36
N HIS A 149 5.90 -1.24 -10.20
CA HIS A 149 6.04 -0.26 -11.28
C HIS A 149 6.80 -0.83 -12.48
N LYS A 150 7.90 -1.56 -12.23
CA LYS A 150 8.64 -2.23 -13.29
C LYS A 150 7.75 -3.22 -14.05
N ARG A 151 6.98 -4.03 -13.33
CA ARG A 151 6.09 -5.02 -13.94
C ARG A 151 4.98 -4.36 -14.75
N VAL A 152 4.35 -3.31 -14.22
CA VAL A 152 3.38 -2.49 -14.98
C VAL A 152 4.01 -1.99 -16.27
N LYS A 153 5.25 -1.50 -16.24
CA LYS A 153 5.97 -1.06 -17.44
C LYS A 153 6.23 -2.20 -18.45
N GLU A 154 6.58 -3.39 -17.98
CA GLU A 154 6.70 -4.60 -18.83
C GLU A 154 5.35 -4.91 -19.51
N GLU A 155 4.24 -4.89 -18.77
CA GLU A 155 2.90 -5.13 -19.30
C GLU A 155 2.42 -4.05 -20.29
N ILE A 156 2.71 -2.77 -20.02
CA ILE A 156 2.45 -1.66 -20.96
C ILE A 156 3.24 -1.90 -22.25
N ASN A 157 4.49 -2.31 -22.13
CA ASN A 157 5.33 -2.58 -23.29
C ASN A 157 4.73 -3.69 -24.16
N ASP A 158 4.24 -4.75 -23.54
CA ASP A 158 3.59 -5.89 -24.20
C ASP A 158 2.23 -5.51 -24.82
N LEU A 159 1.44 -4.68 -24.14
CA LEU A 159 0.22 -4.09 -24.70
C LEU A 159 0.55 -3.34 -26.00
N LEU A 160 1.55 -2.46 -25.97
CA LEU A 160 1.91 -1.62 -27.10
C LEU A 160 2.66 -2.37 -28.22
N ILE A 161 3.17 -3.57 -27.96
CA ILE A 161 3.65 -4.49 -29.01
C ILE A 161 2.47 -5.15 -29.72
N ARG A 162 1.45 -5.59 -28.98
CA ARG A 162 0.24 -6.23 -29.53
C ARG A 162 -0.67 -5.23 -30.25
N PHE A 163 -0.81 -4.03 -29.70
CA PHE A 163 -1.66 -2.95 -30.20
C PHE A 163 -0.80 -1.70 -30.42
N HIS A 164 -0.40 -1.46 -31.68
CA HIS A 164 0.42 -0.29 -32.00
C HIS A 164 -0.30 1.04 -31.72
N GLU A 165 -1.62 1.06 -31.89
CA GLU A 165 -2.51 2.16 -31.52
C GLU A 165 -3.70 1.60 -30.71
N PRO A 166 -3.54 1.39 -29.40
CA PRO A 166 -4.61 0.84 -28.57
C PRO A 166 -5.79 1.82 -28.53
N THR A 167 -7.00 1.31 -28.69
CA THR A 167 -8.24 2.06 -28.51
C THR A 167 -8.50 2.32 -27.03
N LYS A 168 -9.47 3.19 -26.74
CA LYS A 168 -9.89 3.43 -25.35
C LYS A 168 -10.35 2.15 -24.65
N ASN A 169 -11.05 1.27 -25.37
CA ASN A 169 -11.52 0.00 -24.82
C ASN A 169 -10.35 -0.94 -24.49
N ASP A 170 -9.34 -1.01 -25.37
CA ASP A 170 -8.14 -1.83 -25.11
C ASP A 170 -7.39 -1.35 -23.85
N ILE A 171 -7.33 -0.02 -23.64
CA ILE A 171 -6.73 0.58 -22.44
C ILE A 171 -7.58 0.28 -21.20
N ASP A 172 -8.90 0.37 -21.28
CA ASP A 172 -9.81 0.09 -20.16
C ASP A 172 -9.74 -1.39 -19.75
N ASP A 173 -9.69 -2.29 -20.72
CA ASP A 173 -9.52 -3.73 -20.51
C ASP A 173 -8.16 -4.06 -19.91
N PHE A 174 -7.09 -3.40 -20.37
CA PHE A 174 -5.76 -3.51 -19.79
C PHE A 174 -5.71 -3.04 -18.33
N ILE A 175 -6.35 -1.92 -18.00
CA ILE A 175 -6.42 -1.42 -16.61
C ILE A 175 -7.10 -2.44 -15.70
N ASN A 176 -8.19 -3.06 -16.17
CA ASN A 176 -8.86 -4.14 -15.43
C ASN A 176 -7.94 -5.35 -15.23
N TYR A 177 -7.15 -5.72 -16.23
CA TYR A 177 -6.14 -6.77 -16.12
C TYR A 177 -5.07 -6.45 -15.05
N ILE A 178 -4.51 -5.23 -15.03
CA ILE A 178 -3.51 -4.84 -14.03
C ILE A 178 -4.14 -4.81 -12.62
N ARG A 179 -5.42 -4.41 -12.48
CA ARG A 179 -6.16 -4.50 -11.20
C ARG A 179 -6.24 -5.93 -10.69
N LEU A 180 -6.58 -6.88 -11.56
CA LEU A 180 -6.65 -8.30 -11.20
C LEU A 180 -5.30 -8.86 -10.76
N SER A 181 -4.20 -8.32 -11.30
CA SER A 181 -2.84 -8.67 -10.92
C SER A 181 -2.43 -8.16 -9.51
N LYS A 182 -3.30 -7.43 -8.80
CA LYS A 182 -3.07 -6.88 -7.45
C LYS A 182 -1.79 -6.04 -7.34
N LEU A 183 -1.41 -5.38 -8.43
CA LEU A 183 -0.33 -4.40 -8.43
C LEU A 183 -0.86 -3.08 -7.86
N ASP A 184 -0.03 -2.35 -7.13
CA ASP A 184 -0.38 -1.04 -6.59
C ASP A 184 -0.13 0.04 -7.66
N PHE A 185 -1.19 0.68 -8.14
CA PHE A 185 -1.13 1.75 -9.13
C PHE A 185 -2.38 2.65 -9.06
N GLN A 186 -2.23 3.89 -9.49
CA GLN A 186 -3.36 4.79 -9.74
C GLN A 186 -3.79 4.70 -11.20
N GLU A 187 -5.11 4.63 -11.46
CA GLU A 187 -5.62 4.49 -12.82
C GLU A 187 -5.24 5.65 -13.74
N ASP A 188 -5.31 6.88 -13.22
CA ASP A 188 -4.97 8.08 -13.99
C ASP A 188 -3.48 8.10 -14.35
N GLU A 189 -2.61 7.76 -13.39
CA GLU A 189 -1.17 7.61 -13.64
C GLU A 189 -0.88 6.50 -14.67
N LEU A 190 -1.60 5.38 -14.61
CA LEU A 190 -1.43 4.27 -15.55
C LEU A 190 -1.82 4.68 -16.99
N ARG A 191 -2.90 5.43 -17.15
CA ARG A 191 -3.31 5.97 -18.47
C ARG A 191 -2.26 6.92 -19.02
N ASP A 192 -1.74 7.80 -18.18
CA ASP A 192 -0.70 8.74 -18.56
C ASP A 192 0.59 8.02 -18.95
N GLU A 193 0.98 6.95 -18.24
CA GLU A 193 2.15 6.14 -18.57
C GLU A 193 2.01 5.41 -19.91
N ILE A 194 0.84 4.82 -20.20
CA ILE A 194 0.54 4.18 -21.49
C ILE A 194 0.67 5.20 -22.62
N GLU A 195 0.05 6.38 -22.47
CA GLU A 195 0.08 7.42 -23.50
C GLU A 195 1.50 7.96 -23.71
N LYS A 196 2.25 8.17 -22.63
CA LYS A 196 3.64 8.62 -22.69
C LYS A 196 4.53 7.62 -23.42
N GLU A 197 4.41 6.33 -23.12
CA GLU A 197 5.17 5.28 -23.80
C GLU A 197 4.75 5.14 -25.27
N ARG A 198 3.45 5.22 -25.57
CA ARG A 198 2.93 5.22 -26.95
C ARG A 198 3.51 6.36 -27.77
N LEU A 199 3.47 7.59 -27.24
CA LEU A 199 4.04 8.76 -27.90
C LEU A 199 5.55 8.62 -28.05
N TYR A 200 6.26 8.15 -27.03
CA TYR A 200 7.70 7.92 -27.12
C TYR A 200 8.03 6.96 -28.27
N ARG A 201 7.36 5.81 -28.36
CA ARG A 201 7.55 4.82 -29.43
C ARG A 201 7.27 5.39 -30.80
N LYS A 202 6.25 6.24 -30.93
CA LYS A 202 5.91 6.92 -32.18
C LYS A 202 7.04 7.81 -32.71
N PHE A 203 7.80 8.45 -31.82
CA PHE A 203 8.87 9.39 -32.21
C PHE A 203 10.28 8.78 -32.16
N HIS A 204 10.50 7.74 -31.35
CA HIS A 204 11.83 7.22 -31.04
C HIS A 204 12.00 5.69 -31.22
N GLY A 205 10.92 4.96 -31.53
CA GLY A 205 10.92 3.50 -31.62
C GLY A 205 10.84 2.81 -30.24
N PRO A 206 10.84 1.47 -30.21
CA PRO A 206 10.78 0.70 -28.96
C PRO A 206 11.97 1.02 -28.06
N GLN A 207 11.74 1.29 -26.79
CA GLN A 207 12.81 1.45 -25.82
C GLN A 207 13.16 0.08 -25.23
N ASP A 208 14.40 -0.39 -25.44
CA ASP A 208 14.95 -1.44 -24.59
C ASP A 208 15.13 -0.87 -23.18
N THR A 209 14.31 -1.32 -22.24
CA THR A 209 14.46 -0.99 -20.82
C THR A 209 15.65 -1.76 -20.24
N ALA A 210 16.85 -1.46 -20.71
CA ALA A 210 18.09 -2.08 -20.27
C ALA A 210 18.90 -1.11 -19.40
N MET A 211 18.63 -1.15 -18.10
CA MET A 211 19.65 -0.90 -17.09
C MET A 211 19.60 -2.11 -16.14
N PRO A 212 20.69 -2.88 -15.97
CA PRO A 212 20.78 -3.86 -14.91
C PRO A 212 20.69 -3.11 -13.58
N SER A 213 19.53 -3.14 -12.95
CA SER A 213 19.38 -2.72 -11.56
C SER A 213 19.48 -3.95 -10.67
N GLU A 214 19.94 -3.78 -9.43
CA GLU A 214 19.94 -4.85 -8.41
C GLU A 214 18.53 -5.44 -8.25
N ILE A 215 17.50 -4.63 -8.46
CA ILE A 215 16.10 -5.05 -8.53
C ILE A 215 15.84 -6.03 -9.68
N ASN A 216 16.47 -5.87 -10.85
CA ASN A 216 16.34 -6.83 -11.95
C ASN A 216 16.95 -8.18 -11.59
N GLU A 217 18.06 -8.19 -10.86
CA GLU A 217 18.67 -9.43 -10.37
C GLU A 217 17.76 -10.12 -9.36
N LEU A 218 17.17 -9.36 -8.42
CA LEU A 218 16.16 -9.87 -7.48
C LEU A 218 14.93 -10.44 -8.20
N VAL A 219 14.41 -9.72 -9.20
CA VAL A 219 13.29 -10.15 -10.05
C VAL A 219 13.61 -11.48 -10.74
N ASN A 220 14.79 -11.58 -11.36
CA ASN A 220 15.22 -12.80 -12.03
C ASN A 220 15.46 -13.95 -11.04
N LEU A 221 15.98 -13.64 -9.85
CA LEU A 221 16.14 -14.61 -8.78
C LEU A 221 14.78 -15.20 -8.35
N ILE A 222 13.75 -14.36 -8.21
CA ILE A 222 12.40 -14.80 -7.86
C ILE A 222 11.80 -15.65 -8.99
N LYS A 223 11.81 -15.15 -10.24
CA LYS A 223 11.25 -15.86 -11.41
C LYS A 223 11.90 -17.24 -11.63
N ASN A 224 13.21 -17.37 -11.40
CA ASN A 224 13.97 -18.58 -11.68
C ASN A 224 14.11 -19.53 -10.47
N THR A 225 13.32 -19.35 -9.42
CA THR A 225 13.40 -20.20 -8.22
C THR A 225 12.10 -20.97 -8.00
N ASN A 226 12.21 -22.29 -8.05
CA ASN A 226 11.06 -23.20 -8.15
C ASN A 226 10.23 -23.36 -6.86
N ASN A 227 10.74 -22.93 -5.70
CA ASN A 227 9.98 -22.97 -4.44
C ASN A 227 10.48 -21.95 -3.41
N ASN A 228 9.61 -21.65 -2.43
CA ASN A 228 9.82 -20.65 -1.39
C ASN A 228 11.04 -20.92 -0.50
N ASP A 229 11.36 -22.18 -0.22
CA ASP A 229 12.51 -22.58 0.60
C ASP A 229 13.84 -22.26 -0.08
N ALA A 230 13.96 -22.59 -1.37
CA ALA A 230 15.13 -22.31 -2.17
C ALA A 230 15.32 -20.79 -2.32
N LEU A 231 14.22 -20.05 -2.52
CA LEU A 231 14.23 -18.59 -2.61
C LEU A 231 14.71 -17.98 -1.29
N SER A 232 14.17 -18.44 -0.16
CA SER A 232 14.58 -17.99 1.17
C SER A 232 16.07 -18.22 1.43
N LYS A 233 16.61 -19.38 1.03
CA LYS A 233 18.05 -19.67 1.14
C LYS A 233 18.91 -18.74 0.27
N LYS A 234 18.47 -18.45 -0.96
CA LYS A 234 19.18 -17.53 -1.85
C LYS A 234 19.18 -16.10 -1.31
N LEU A 235 18.04 -15.61 -0.83
CA LEU A 235 17.91 -14.28 -0.23
C LEU A 235 18.80 -14.13 1.01
N ARG A 236 18.90 -15.15 1.87
CA ARG A 236 19.85 -15.15 3.00
C ARG A 236 21.29 -15.04 2.55
N LYS A 237 21.68 -15.77 1.48
CA LYS A 237 23.06 -15.72 0.96
C LYS A 237 23.44 -14.36 0.38
N GLN A 238 22.46 -13.62 -0.11
CA GLN A 238 22.64 -12.26 -0.64
C GLN A 238 22.45 -11.17 0.43
N GLU A 239 22.32 -11.54 1.71
CA GLU A 239 22.07 -10.58 2.80
C GLU A 239 20.77 -9.77 2.59
N LEU A 240 19.73 -10.42 2.05
CA LEU A 240 18.40 -9.84 1.79
C LEU A 240 17.31 -10.52 2.63
N SER A 241 17.67 -11.18 3.73
CA SER A 241 16.68 -11.93 4.52
C SER A 241 15.66 -11.03 5.22
N TYR A 242 15.99 -9.75 5.40
CA TYR A 242 15.06 -8.74 5.94
C TYR A 242 13.79 -8.61 5.09
N LEU A 243 13.83 -8.88 3.78
CA LEU A 243 12.66 -8.83 2.90
C LEU A 243 11.58 -9.85 3.26
N ILE A 244 12.00 -11.00 3.80
CA ILE A 244 11.14 -12.15 4.06
C ILE A 244 10.98 -12.46 5.54
N LYS A 245 11.50 -11.58 6.41
CA LYS A 245 11.35 -11.69 7.87
C LYS A 245 10.12 -10.93 8.35
N ASP A 246 9.35 -11.54 9.25
CA ASP A 246 8.36 -10.91 10.11
C ASP A 246 8.81 -10.93 11.58
N GLU A 247 7.91 -10.58 12.51
CA GLU A 247 8.22 -10.52 13.95
C GLU A 247 8.63 -11.88 14.55
N SER A 248 8.27 -13.00 13.90
CA SER A 248 8.56 -14.36 14.32
C SER A 248 9.79 -14.98 13.63
N GLY A 249 10.35 -14.30 12.63
CA GLY A 249 11.49 -14.79 11.84
C GLY A 249 11.15 -14.88 10.36
N ILE A 250 11.72 -15.85 9.64
CA ILE A 250 11.42 -16.00 8.21
C ILE A 250 10.00 -16.49 8.02
N SER A 251 9.27 -15.80 7.15
CA SER A 251 7.84 -15.92 6.96
C SER A 251 7.53 -16.39 5.55
N ASP A 252 6.99 -17.60 5.41
CA ASP A 252 6.55 -18.14 4.11
C ASP A 252 5.49 -17.26 3.44
N LYS A 253 4.71 -16.53 4.25
CA LYS A 253 3.77 -15.53 3.78
C LYS A 253 4.48 -14.36 3.10
N SER A 254 5.56 -13.85 3.70
CA SER A 254 6.34 -12.74 3.12
C SER A 254 7.06 -13.17 1.85
N VAL A 255 7.57 -14.41 1.81
CA VAL A 255 8.15 -15.00 0.58
C VAL A 255 7.10 -15.07 -0.52
N SER A 256 5.93 -15.63 -0.22
CA SER A 256 4.82 -15.77 -1.17
C SER A 256 4.34 -14.41 -1.70
N GLU A 257 4.33 -13.38 -0.86
CA GLU A 257 3.94 -12.03 -1.29
C GLU A 257 4.85 -11.49 -2.40
N PHE A 258 6.17 -11.63 -2.25
CA PHE A 258 7.14 -11.24 -3.28
C PHE A 258 7.05 -12.10 -4.54
N VAL A 259 6.79 -13.40 -4.40
CA VAL A 259 6.57 -14.30 -5.55
C VAL A 259 5.33 -13.88 -6.34
N ASN A 260 4.21 -13.63 -5.64
CA ASN A 260 2.94 -13.22 -6.25
C ASN A 260 3.03 -11.88 -6.99
N LEU A 261 3.93 -10.98 -6.55
CA LEU A 261 4.19 -9.72 -7.28
C LEU A 261 4.81 -9.97 -8.66
N MET A 262 5.57 -11.06 -8.84
CA MET A 262 6.29 -11.38 -10.08
C MET A 262 5.53 -12.33 -11.00
N THR A 263 4.79 -13.25 -10.42
CA THR A 263 4.01 -14.27 -11.12
C THR A 263 2.68 -14.40 -10.38
N PRO A 264 1.62 -13.66 -10.80
CA PRO A 264 0.28 -14.07 -10.43
C PRO A 264 0.06 -15.46 -10.98
N SER A 265 -0.82 -16.22 -10.35
CA SER A 265 -1.31 -17.48 -10.88
C SER A 265 -1.81 -17.26 -12.33
N GLU A 266 -1.04 -17.73 -13.31
CA GLU A 266 -1.40 -17.61 -14.73
C GLU A 266 -2.76 -18.27 -14.99
N GLU A 267 -3.06 -19.39 -14.31
CA GLU A 267 -4.35 -20.08 -14.38
C GLU A 267 -5.49 -19.22 -13.83
N ASP A 268 -5.35 -18.63 -12.64
CA ASP A 268 -6.41 -17.77 -12.06
C ASP A 268 -6.63 -16.52 -12.91
N THR A 269 -5.57 -15.96 -13.47
CA THR A 269 -5.66 -14.73 -14.27
C THR A 269 -6.23 -15.03 -15.65
N LYS A 270 -5.87 -16.15 -16.26
CA LYS A 270 -6.37 -16.60 -17.56
C LYS A 270 -7.87 -16.93 -17.49
N ASP A 271 -8.28 -17.76 -16.54
CA ASP A 271 -9.69 -18.14 -16.39
C ASP A 271 -10.58 -16.93 -16.08
N THR A 272 -10.06 -15.98 -15.28
CA THR A 272 -10.75 -14.72 -15.00
C THR A 272 -10.86 -13.85 -16.25
N LEU A 273 -9.78 -13.69 -17.04
CA LEU A 273 -9.81 -12.95 -18.30
C LEU A 273 -10.75 -13.59 -19.33
N GLU A 274 -10.75 -14.93 -19.41
CA GLU A 274 -11.67 -15.67 -20.27
C GLU A 274 -13.13 -15.48 -19.88
N GLY A 275 -13.44 -15.52 -18.57
CA GLY A 275 -14.78 -15.26 -18.03
C GLY A 275 -15.27 -13.83 -18.22
N LEU A 276 -14.35 -12.86 -18.33
CA LEU A 276 -14.65 -11.44 -18.60
C LEU A 276 -14.66 -11.09 -20.10
N GLY A 277 -14.41 -12.06 -20.98
CA GLY A 277 -14.35 -11.81 -22.43
C GLY A 277 -13.06 -11.12 -22.90
N LEU A 278 -12.05 -11.00 -22.03
CA LEU A 278 -10.78 -10.30 -22.26
C LEU A 278 -9.70 -11.21 -22.85
N LYS A 279 -10.10 -12.18 -23.68
CA LYS A 279 -9.19 -13.20 -24.23
C LYS A 279 -8.07 -12.62 -25.08
N HIS A 280 -8.30 -11.44 -25.67
CA HIS A 280 -7.32 -10.71 -26.48
C HIS A 280 -6.12 -10.20 -25.67
N LEU A 281 -6.19 -10.19 -24.33
CA LEU A 281 -5.08 -9.85 -23.44
C LEU A 281 -4.25 -11.07 -23.01
N ILE A 282 -4.75 -12.29 -23.23
CA ILE A 282 -4.07 -13.54 -22.86
C ILE A 282 -2.89 -13.78 -23.81
N HIS A 283 -1.72 -14.08 -23.24
CA HIS A 283 -0.53 -14.43 -24.02
C HIS A 283 -0.73 -15.83 -24.66
N GLU A 284 -0.82 -15.92 -25.98
CA GLU A 284 -0.62 -17.19 -26.69
C GLU A 284 0.88 -17.44 -26.78
N LYS A 285 1.36 -18.53 -26.16
CA LYS A 285 2.76 -18.99 -26.26
C LYS A 285 3.03 -19.66 -27.59
#